data_AF-A0A651FWG4-F1
#
_entry.id   AF-A0A651FWG4-F1
#
_cell.length_a   1.000
_cell.length_b   1.000
_cell.length_c   1.000
_cell.angle_alpha   90.00
_cell.angle_beta   90.00
_cell.angle_gamma   90.00
#
_symmetry.space_group_name_H-M   'P 1'
#
loop_
_entity.id
_entity.type
_entity.pdbx_description
1 polymer ?
#
loop_
_entity_poly.entity_id
_entity_poly.type
_entity_poly.pdbx_seq_one_letter_code
_entity_poly.pdbx_strand_id
1 'polypeptide(L)'
;MSADLDSLPNAVNSTGPKLLQVEHDSAYWDQVLTRSGANNLWPAASNQTAWQNLLSQSWPQAHRAATRQRIATVAQTPWPQLSAQMLRRFARDGNRSAFQEAYFARRERITDLALMLAMDHDLAYLDDLVDGLWLLCEE
;
A
#
# COMPACT_ATOMS: atom_id res chain seq x y z
N MET A 1 13.85 -11.58 -24.57
CA MET A 1 15.29 -11.26 -24.57
C MET A 1 15.69 -11.20 -23.11
N SER A 2 16.46 -12.20 -22.65
CA SER A 2 16.75 -12.44 -21.23
C SER A 2 17.54 -11.26 -20.67
N ALA A 3 17.00 -10.57 -19.68
CA ALA A 3 17.76 -9.54 -18.96
C ALA A 3 18.55 -10.24 -17.85
N ASP A 4 19.87 -10.31 -18.03
CA ASP A 4 20.81 -10.75 -17.01
C ASP A 4 20.68 -9.86 -15.77
N LEU A 5 20.17 -10.43 -14.68
CA LEU A 5 20.02 -9.78 -13.37
C LEU A 5 21.36 -9.68 -12.60
N ASP A 6 22.43 -10.28 -13.13
CA ASP A 6 23.71 -10.46 -12.42
C ASP A 6 24.72 -9.31 -12.62
N SER A 7 24.33 -8.21 -13.26
CA SER A 7 25.22 -7.05 -13.52
C SER A 7 24.70 -5.75 -12.91
N LEU A 8 24.06 -5.81 -11.73
CA LEU A 8 23.89 -4.63 -10.89
C LEU A 8 25.27 -4.24 -10.33
N PRO A 9 25.66 -2.95 -10.35
CA PRO A 9 26.89 -2.52 -9.69
C PRO A 9 26.78 -2.89 -8.21
N ASN A 10 27.77 -3.64 -7.72
CA ASN A 10 27.84 -4.16 -6.35
C ASN A 10 27.33 -3.11 -5.36
N ALA A 11 26.31 -3.49 -4.58
CA ALA A 11 25.91 -2.73 -3.41
C ALA A 11 27.15 -2.54 -2.54
N VAL A 12 27.64 -1.32 -2.46
CA VAL A 12 28.72 -0.96 -1.55
C VAL A 12 28.21 -1.25 -0.15
N ASN A 13 28.84 -2.23 0.52
CA ASN A 13 28.51 -2.59 1.90
C ASN A 13 28.68 -1.36 2.80
N SER A 14 27.58 -0.65 3.08
CA SER A 14 27.57 0.51 3.96
C SER A 14 27.39 0.05 5.41
N THR A 15 28.52 -0.10 6.13
CA THR A 15 28.59 -0.42 7.56
C THR A 15 28.33 0.83 8.45
N GLY A 16 27.25 1.57 8.17
CA GLY A 16 26.87 2.79 8.88
C GLY A 16 25.38 2.81 9.25
N PRO A 17 24.94 3.70 10.19
CA PRO A 17 23.55 3.77 10.60
C PRO A 17 22.65 4.07 9.39
N LYS A 18 21.58 3.28 9.25
CA LYS A 18 20.56 3.43 8.20
C LYS A 18 19.83 4.77 8.36
N LEU A 19 20.44 5.85 7.90
CA LEU A 19 19.74 7.09 7.58
C LEU A 19 19.08 6.90 6.20
N LEU A 20 17.98 7.62 5.93
CA LEU A 20 17.44 7.75 4.57
C LEU A 20 18.54 8.38 3.73
N GLN A 21 19.31 7.53 3.05
CA GLN A 21 20.51 7.94 2.35
C GLN A 21 20.14 8.95 1.26
N VAL A 22 20.91 10.04 1.23
CA VAL A 22 20.97 11.04 0.15
C VAL A 22 21.62 10.42 -1.12
N GLU A 23 21.56 9.11 -1.28
CA GLU A 23 22.34 8.39 -2.30
C GLU A 23 21.69 8.44 -3.69
N HIS A 24 20.42 8.81 -3.77
CA HIS A 24 19.66 8.82 -5.01
C HIS A 24 18.97 10.17 -5.20
N ASP A 25 19.63 11.05 -5.95
CA ASP A 25 19.05 12.31 -6.43
C ASP A 25 18.10 12.08 -7.62
N SER A 26 17.46 13.14 -8.11
CA SER A 26 16.53 13.02 -9.24
C SER A 26 17.22 12.49 -10.50
N ALA A 27 18.50 12.82 -10.71
CA ALA A 27 19.27 12.38 -11.87
C ALA A 27 19.53 10.85 -11.86
N TYR A 28 19.76 10.27 -10.68
CA TYR A 28 19.83 8.82 -10.50
C TYR A 28 18.53 8.16 -10.95
N TRP A 29 17.38 8.65 -10.47
CA TRP A 29 16.09 8.08 -10.84
C TRP A 29 15.81 8.27 -12.33
N ASP A 30 16.03 9.45 -12.90
CA ASP A 30 15.87 9.67 -14.35
C ASP A 30 16.68 8.68 -15.18
N GLN A 31 17.90 8.35 -14.75
CA GLN A 31 18.76 7.39 -15.44
C GLN A 31 18.24 5.95 -15.32
N VAL A 32 17.74 5.55 -14.15
CA VAL A 32 17.11 4.24 -13.92
C VAL A 32 15.84 4.11 -14.77
N LEU A 33 14.98 5.13 -14.78
CA LEU A 33 13.74 5.17 -15.55
C LEU A 33 14.01 5.11 -17.05
N THR A 34 14.94 5.93 -17.54
CA THR A 34 15.32 5.96 -18.96
C THR A 34 15.94 4.63 -19.42
N ARG A 35 16.83 4.01 -18.62
CA ARG A 35 17.45 2.72 -18.95
C ARG A 35 16.46 1.57 -19.03
N SER A 36 15.41 1.59 -18.22
CA SER A 36 14.35 0.60 -18.29
C SER A 36 13.45 0.75 -19.53
N GLY A 37 13.64 1.82 -20.32
CA GLY A 37 12.75 2.20 -21.43
C GLY A 37 11.40 2.75 -20.96
N ALA A 38 11.20 2.86 -19.64
CA ALA A 38 9.98 3.32 -19.03
C ALA A 38 10.06 4.85 -18.84
N ASN A 39 9.59 5.61 -19.84
CA ASN A 39 9.31 7.04 -19.65
C ASN A 39 8.24 7.31 -18.57
N ASN A 40 7.58 6.25 -18.09
CA ASN A 40 6.67 6.25 -16.94
C ASN A 40 6.85 4.97 -16.13
N LEU A 41 7.01 5.11 -14.81
CA LEU A 41 7.07 3.98 -13.86
C LEU A 41 5.80 3.13 -13.84
N TRP A 42 4.66 3.73 -14.15
CA TRP A 42 3.35 3.07 -14.15
C TRP A 42 2.48 3.58 -15.30
N PRO A 43 1.53 2.77 -15.80
CA PRO A 43 0.58 3.24 -16.79
C PRO A 43 -0.32 4.36 -16.24
N ALA A 44 -0.80 5.26 -17.09
CA ALA A 44 -1.84 6.20 -16.71
C ALA A 44 -3.07 5.45 -16.14
N ALA A 45 -3.73 5.99 -15.12
CA ALA A 45 -4.89 5.34 -14.49
C ALA A 45 -6.03 5.04 -15.50
N SER A 46 -6.19 5.89 -16.51
CA SER A 46 -7.16 5.71 -17.60
C SER A 46 -6.79 4.61 -18.60
N ASN A 47 -5.55 4.12 -18.60
CA ASN A 47 -5.10 3.07 -19.50
C ASN A 47 -5.43 1.68 -18.94
N GLN A 48 -6.71 1.31 -19.03
CA GLN A 48 -7.23 0.06 -18.47
C GLN A 48 -6.52 -1.19 -19.05
N THR A 49 -6.19 -1.18 -20.35
CA THR A 49 -5.49 -2.29 -21.02
C THR A 49 -4.11 -2.55 -20.43
N ALA A 50 -3.33 -1.50 -20.16
CA ALA A 50 -2.01 -1.65 -19.56
C ALA A 50 -2.09 -2.20 -18.13
N TRP A 51 -3.08 -1.74 -17.34
CA TRP A 51 -3.33 -2.28 -15.99
C TRP A 51 -3.79 -3.74 -16.03
N GLN A 52 -4.68 -4.12 -16.93
CA GLN A 52 -5.12 -5.51 -17.08
C GLN A 52 -3.96 -6.43 -17.45
N ASN A 53 -3.09 -6.01 -18.38
CA ASN A 53 -1.89 -6.76 -18.74
C ASN A 53 -0.95 -6.92 -17.53
N LEU A 54 -0.74 -5.87 -16.73
CA LEU A 54 0.07 -5.95 -15.52
C LEU A 54 -0.55 -6.91 -14.49
N LEU A 55 -1.86 -6.79 -14.24
CA LEU A 55 -2.60 -7.61 -13.27
C LEU A 55 -2.71 -9.09 -13.68
N SER A 56 -2.46 -9.42 -14.95
CA SER A 56 -2.36 -10.80 -15.44
C SER A 56 -1.01 -11.48 -15.16
N GLN A 57 0.01 -10.73 -14.73
CA GLN A 57 1.31 -11.32 -14.35
C GLN A 57 1.17 -12.17 -13.07
N SER A 58 2.11 -13.07 -12.81
CA SER A 58 2.04 -13.98 -11.65
C SER A 58 2.27 -13.27 -10.31
N TRP A 59 3.16 -12.27 -10.25
CA TRP A 59 3.52 -11.60 -9.00
C TRP A 59 2.38 -10.73 -8.39
N PRO A 60 1.51 -10.03 -9.16
CA PRO A 60 0.37 -9.30 -8.61
C PRO A 60 -0.78 -10.23 -8.22
N GLN A 61 -0.91 -11.39 -8.86
CA GLN A 61 -2.00 -12.33 -8.56
C GLN A 61 -1.97 -12.80 -7.10
N ALA A 62 -0.78 -13.06 -6.56
CA ALA A 62 -0.62 -13.42 -5.15
C ALA A 62 -1.08 -12.29 -4.22
N HIS A 63 -0.71 -11.05 -4.52
CA HIS A 63 -1.12 -9.86 -3.75
C HIS A 63 -2.63 -9.61 -3.84
N ARG A 64 -3.23 -9.77 -5.02
CA ARG A 64 -4.68 -9.67 -5.23
C ARG A 64 -5.44 -10.70 -4.40
N ALA A 65 -5.01 -11.97 -4.45
CA ALA A 65 -5.62 -13.05 -3.68
C ALA A 65 -5.52 -12.80 -2.16
N ALA A 66 -4.35 -12.40 -1.67
CA ALA A 66 -4.14 -12.06 -0.27
C ALA A 66 -5.03 -10.88 0.18
N THR A 67 -5.14 -9.83 -0.63
CA THR A 67 -5.99 -8.67 -0.35
C THR A 67 -7.46 -9.07 -0.27
N ARG A 68 -7.94 -9.88 -1.22
CA ARG A 68 -9.31 -10.41 -1.20
C ARG A 68 -9.60 -11.23 0.05
N GLN A 69 -8.65 -12.07 0.48
CA GLN A 69 -8.81 -12.87 1.69
C GLN A 69 -8.87 -12.00 2.95
N ARG A 70 -8.03 -10.95 3.04
CA ARG A 70 -8.10 -9.99 4.15
C ARG A 70 -9.47 -9.31 4.19
N ILE A 71 -9.94 -8.79 3.07
CA ILE A 71 -11.27 -8.16 2.95
C ILE A 71 -12.40 -9.11 3.33
N ALA A 72 -12.41 -10.33 2.81
CA ALA A 72 -13.44 -11.32 3.16
C ALA A 72 -13.50 -11.61 4.67
N THR A 73 -12.35 -11.49 5.37
CA THR A 73 -12.26 -11.66 6.82
C THR A 73 -12.75 -10.41 7.57
N VAL A 74 -12.26 -9.22 7.19
CA VAL A 74 -12.54 -7.98 7.93
C VAL A 74 -13.91 -7.37 7.59
N ALA A 75 -14.48 -7.64 6.42
CA ALA A 75 -15.81 -7.17 6.04
C ALA A 75 -16.92 -7.75 6.94
N GLN A 76 -16.65 -8.89 7.61
CA GLN A 76 -17.57 -9.52 8.56
C GLN A 76 -17.45 -8.96 9.98
N THR A 77 -16.56 -7.99 10.22
CA THR A 77 -16.36 -7.36 11.52
C THR A 77 -16.75 -5.88 11.48
N PRO A 78 -17.24 -5.33 12.61
CA PRO A 78 -17.54 -3.91 12.67
C PRO A 78 -16.27 -3.07 12.51
N TRP A 79 -16.43 -1.85 12.00
CA TRP A 79 -15.34 -0.90 11.88
C TRP A 79 -14.70 -0.58 13.24
N PRO A 80 -13.35 -0.56 13.34
CA PRO A 80 -12.66 -0.20 14.57
C PRO A 80 -13.07 1.19 15.05
N GLN A 81 -13.36 1.32 16.35
CA GLN A 81 -13.80 2.57 16.97
C GLN A 81 -12.63 3.24 17.70
N LEU A 82 -12.43 4.54 17.45
CA LEU A 82 -11.39 5.35 18.08
C LEU A 82 -11.98 6.16 19.23
N SER A 83 -12.05 5.54 20.42
CA SER A 83 -12.62 6.23 21.59
C SER A 83 -11.65 7.24 22.21
N ALA A 84 -12.18 8.33 22.75
CA ALA A 84 -11.40 9.29 23.54
C ALA A 84 -10.71 8.63 24.76
N GLN A 85 -11.30 7.55 25.29
CA GLN A 85 -10.70 6.78 26.39
C GLN A 85 -9.39 6.10 25.98
N MET A 86 -9.34 5.51 24.78
CA MET A 86 -8.12 4.90 24.24
C MET A 86 -7.02 5.96 24.06
N LEU A 87 -7.37 7.10 23.48
CA LEU A 87 -6.40 8.20 23.31
C LEU A 87 -5.89 8.73 24.65
N ARG A 88 -6.78 8.89 25.65
CA ARG A 88 -6.42 9.40 26.97
C ARG A 88 -5.50 8.48 27.77
N ARG A 89 -5.39 7.19 27.45
CA ARG A 89 -4.40 6.32 28.12
C ARG A 89 -2.99 6.82 27.92
N PHE A 90 -2.65 7.29 26.71
CA PHE A 90 -1.34 7.84 26.43
C PHE A 90 -0.93 8.94 27.42
N ALA A 91 -1.85 9.85 27.76
CA ALA A 91 -1.61 10.91 28.74
C ALA A 91 -1.55 10.41 30.20
N ARG A 92 -2.12 9.25 30.53
CA ARG A 92 -2.17 8.71 31.89
C ARG A 92 -0.98 7.79 32.21
N ASP A 93 -0.69 6.86 31.30
CA ASP A 93 0.26 5.76 31.53
C ASP A 93 1.23 5.57 30.35
N GLY A 94 1.20 6.43 29.33
CA GLY A 94 2.05 6.32 28.14
C GLY A 94 1.63 5.22 27.16
N ASN A 95 0.60 4.43 27.47
CA ASN A 95 0.16 3.35 26.59
C ASN A 95 -0.73 3.89 25.46
N ARG A 96 -0.27 3.70 24.23
CA ARG A 96 -0.99 4.07 23.01
C ARG A 96 -1.38 2.87 22.14
N SER A 97 -1.06 1.64 22.54
CA SER A 97 -1.18 0.46 21.66
C SER A 97 -2.60 0.23 21.20
N ALA A 98 -3.58 0.25 22.11
CA ALA A 98 -4.99 0.05 21.76
C ALA A 98 -5.53 1.11 20.77
N PHE A 99 -5.08 2.37 20.91
CA PHE A 99 -5.43 3.42 19.95
C PHE A 99 -4.76 3.17 18.60
N GLN A 100 -3.46 2.88 18.60
CA GLN A 100 -2.68 2.63 17.38
C GLN A 100 -3.19 1.43 16.59
N GLU A 101 -3.50 0.33 17.27
CA GLU A 101 -4.04 -0.88 16.66
C GLU A 101 -5.35 -0.59 15.93
N ALA A 102 -6.31 0.08 16.59
CA ALA A 102 -7.57 0.46 15.95
C ALA A 102 -7.36 1.47 14.80
N TYR A 103 -6.44 2.42 14.98
CA TYR A 103 -6.11 3.45 14.00
C TYR A 103 -5.51 2.87 12.71
N PHE A 104 -4.56 1.93 12.83
CA PHE A 104 -3.94 1.25 11.70
C PHE A 104 -4.91 0.27 11.05
N ALA A 105 -5.63 -0.53 11.83
CA ALA A 105 -6.61 -1.49 11.30
C ALA A 105 -7.66 -0.81 10.41
N ARG A 106 -8.14 0.38 10.79
CA ARG A 106 -9.07 1.16 9.96
C ARG A 106 -8.44 1.54 8.61
N ARG A 107 -7.23 2.09 8.62
CA ARG A 107 -6.53 2.54 7.39
C ARG A 107 -6.10 1.38 6.50
N GLU A 108 -5.71 0.25 7.09
CA GLU A 108 -5.42 -0.98 6.38
C GLU A 108 -6.67 -1.50 5.67
N ARG A 109 -7.83 -1.55 6.36
CA ARG A 109 -9.11 -1.94 5.73
C ARG A 109 -9.50 -1.01 4.58
N ILE A 110 -9.41 0.31 4.76
CA ILE A 110 -9.68 1.29 3.69
C ILE A 110 -8.73 1.08 2.50
N THR A 111 -7.44 0.87 2.77
CA THR A 111 -6.43 0.64 1.73
C THR A 111 -6.71 -0.63 0.95
N ASP A 112 -7.02 -1.73 1.64
CA ASP A 112 -7.35 -3.01 1.01
C ASP A 112 -8.63 -2.92 0.16
N LEU A 113 -9.65 -2.21 0.64
CA LEU A 113 -10.91 -1.98 -0.07
C LEU A 113 -10.66 -1.19 -1.36
N ALA A 114 -9.91 -0.08 -1.26
CA ALA A 114 -9.57 0.76 -2.40
C ALA A 114 -8.70 0.01 -3.43
N LEU A 115 -7.72 -0.77 -2.97
CA LEU A 115 -6.88 -1.59 -3.83
C LEU A 115 -7.69 -2.65 -4.56
N MET A 116 -8.55 -3.38 -3.85
CA MET A 116 -9.40 -4.39 -4.47
C MET A 116 -10.34 -3.78 -5.51
N LEU A 117 -10.97 -2.63 -5.21
CA LEU A 117 -11.80 -1.93 -6.19
C LEU A 117 -11.00 -1.49 -7.42
N ALA A 118 -9.79 -0.95 -7.23
CA ALA A 118 -8.93 -0.52 -8.33
C ALA A 118 -8.46 -1.69 -9.21
N MET A 119 -8.19 -2.86 -8.62
CA MET A 119 -7.68 -4.03 -9.34
C MET A 119 -8.78 -4.86 -10.00
N ASP A 120 -9.91 -5.05 -9.32
CA ASP A 120 -10.95 -5.99 -9.72
C ASP A 120 -12.21 -5.31 -10.28
N HIS A 121 -12.38 -4.00 -10.05
CA HIS A 121 -13.61 -3.25 -10.37
C HIS A 121 -14.87 -3.88 -9.73
N ASP A 122 -14.71 -4.60 -8.63
CA ASP A 122 -15.80 -5.21 -7.88
C ASP A 122 -16.44 -4.17 -6.94
N LEU A 123 -17.67 -3.77 -7.27
CA LEU A 123 -18.43 -2.77 -6.52
C LEU A 123 -19.17 -3.35 -5.31
N ALA A 124 -19.07 -4.66 -5.03
CA ALA A 124 -19.74 -5.29 -3.89
C ALA A 124 -19.33 -4.71 -2.53
N TYR A 125 -18.14 -4.07 -2.46
CA TYR A 125 -17.61 -3.46 -1.24
C TYR A 125 -17.51 -1.94 -1.34
N LEU A 126 -18.16 -1.32 -2.34
CA LEU A 126 -18.13 0.13 -2.50
C LEU A 126 -18.72 0.85 -1.27
N ASP A 127 -19.85 0.37 -0.77
CA ASP A 127 -20.50 0.96 0.40
C ASP A 127 -19.59 0.86 1.64
N ASP A 128 -18.92 -0.28 1.84
CA ASP A 128 -17.98 -0.45 2.96
C ASP A 128 -16.79 0.52 2.85
N LEU A 129 -16.28 0.77 1.64
CA LEU A 129 -15.24 1.79 1.41
C LEU A 129 -15.75 3.20 1.73
N VAL A 130 -16.97 3.54 1.32
CA VAL A 130 -17.58 4.85 1.60
C VAL A 130 -17.75 5.05 3.11
N ASP A 131 -18.27 4.04 3.83
CA ASP A 131 -18.39 4.06 5.29
C ASP A 131 -17.02 4.24 5.96
N GLY A 132 -16.00 3.53 5.49
CA GLY A 132 -14.63 3.65 5.98
C GLY A 132 -14.05 5.05 5.76
N LEU A 133 -14.25 5.64 4.58
CA LEU A 133 -13.81 7.00 4.27
C LEU A 133 -14.55 8.05 5.12
N TRP A 134 -15.85 7.86 5.34
CA TRP A 134 -16.62 8.72 6.25
C TRP A 134 -16.04 8.68 7.66
N LEU A 135 -15.81 7.48 8.20
CA LEU A 135 -15.19 7.30 9.52
C LEU A 135 -13.80 7.91 9.63
N LEU A 136 -13.01 7.89 8.55
CA LEU A 136 -11.69 8.54 8.50
C LEU A 136 -11.81 10.08 8.58
N CYS A 137 -12.84 10.65 7.97
CA CYS A 137 -13.12 12.09 8.02
C CYS A 137 -13.68 12.56 9.38
N GLU A 138 -14.29 11.66 10.15
CA GLU A 138 -14.78 11.94 11.51
C GLU A 138 -13.68 11.88 12.59
N GLU A 139 -12.46 11.44 12.24
CA GLU A 139 -11.29 11.47 13.16
C GLU A 139 -10.78 12.89 13.43
#